data_AF-A0A7W0JI12-F1
#
_entry.id   AF-A0A7W0JI12-F1
#
_cell.length_a   1.000
_cell.length_b   1.000
_cell.length_c   1.000
_cell.angle_alpha   90.00
_cell.angle_beta   90.00
_cell.angle_gamma   90.00
#
_symmetry.space_group_name_H-M   'P 1'
#
loop_
_entity.id
_entity.type
_entity.pdbx_description
1 polymer ?
#
loop_
_entity_poly.entity_id
_entity_poly.type
_entity_poly.pdbx_seq_one_letter_code
_entity_poly.pdbx_strand_id
1 'polypeptide(L)' 'MEKAYWLSRKRASLKLAQNAAGSEARLIHYDLAGRYAVNAASVEASAVDLADSLPAPIYVTGSNPSFDDADDA' A
#
# COMPACT_ATOMS: atom_id res chain seq x y z
N MET A 1 -3.60 9.21 5.05
CA MET A 1 -2.75 8.48 6.02
C MET A 1 -2.41 7.12 5.43
N GLU A 2 -1.15 6.71 5.46
CA GLU A 2 -0.67 5.55 4.67
C GLU A 2 -1.04 4.19 5.26
N LYS A 3 -1.09 3.15 4.40
CA LYS A 3 -1.31 1.75 4.80
C LYS A 3 -0.31 1.29 5.87
N ALA A 4 0.96 1.66 5.74
CA ALA A 4 2.02 1.30 6.68
C ALA A 4 1.77 1.82 8.10
N TYR A 5 1.18 3.02 8.22
CA TYR A 5 0.77 3.58 9.51
C TYR A 5 -0.30 2.69 10.17
N TRP A 6 -1.36 2.36 9.44
CA TRP A 6 -2.47 1.57 9.97
C TRP A 6 -2.02 0.16 10.38
N LEU A 7 -1.15 -0.47 9.60
CA LEU A 7 -0.57 -1.77 9.95
C LEU A 7 0.31 -1.70 11.20
N SER A 8 1.11 -0.64 11.35
CA SER A 8 1.92 -0.43 12.55
C SER A 8 1.05 -0.25 13.80
N ARG A 9 -0.03 0.54 13.69
CA ARG A 9 -1.01 0.74 14.77
C ARG A 9 -1.75 -0.55 15.14
N LYS A 10 -2.17 -1.34 14.14
CA LYS A 10 -2.76 -2.67 14.36
C LYS A 10 -1.83 -3.56 15.17
N ARG A 11 -0.56 -3.67 14.77
CA ARG A 11 0.46 -4.49 15.47
C ARG A 11 0.66 -4.02 16.91
N ALA A 12 0.76 -2.72 17.13
CA ALA A 12 0.89 -2.14 18.46
C ALA A 12 -0.31 -2.47 19.36
N SER A 13 -1.53 -2.30 18.86
CA SER A 13 -2.76 -2.64 19.60
C SER A 13 -2.83 -4.13 19.93
N LEU A 14 -2.45 -5.02 19.03
CA LEU A 14 -2.41 -6.46 19.32
C LEU A 14 -1.40 -6.79 20.44
N LYS A 15 -0.22 -6.17 20.42
CA LYS A 15 0.78 -6.34 21.48
C LYS A 15 0.24 -5.85 22.83
N LEU A 16 -0.49 -4.73 22.85
CA LEU A 16 -1.13 -4.23 24.06
C LEU A 16 -2.25 -5.17 24.55
N ALA A 17 -3.05 -5.74 23.64
CA ALA A 17 -4.07 -6.74 23.99
C ALA A 17 -3.44 -7.98 24.63
N GLN A 18 -2.32 -8.47 24.10
CA GLN A 18 -1.62 -9.66 24.63
C GLN A 18 -1.08 -9.43 26.05
N ASN A 19 -0.66 -8.19 26.36
CA ASN A 19 -0.07 -7.83 27.64
C ASN A 19 -1.06 -7.25 28.65
N ALA A 20 -2.32 -7.02 28.25
CA ALA A 20 -3.31 -6.42 29.13
C ALA A 20 -3.79 -7.40 30.20
N ALA A 21 -3.75 -6.96 31.46
CA ALA A 21 -4.16 -7.77 32.60
C ALA A 21 -5.68 -8.04 32.63
N GLY A 22 -6.49 -7.04 32.28
CA GLY A 22 -7.96 -7.11 32.34
C GLY A 22 -8.61 -7.50 31.02
N SER A 23 -9.74 -8.23 31.11
CA SER A 23 -10.56 -8.59 29.94
C SER A 23 -11.08 -7.36 29.19
N GLU A 24 -11.50 -6.33 29.91
CA GLU A 24 -11.96 -5.06 29.33
C GLU A 24 -10.86 -4.39 28.50
N ALA A 25 -9.66 -4.23 29.07
CA ALA A 25 -8.52 -3.67 28.36
C ALA A 25 -8.14 -4.50 27.12
N ARG A 26 -8.21 -5.85 27.20
CA ARG A 26 -8.02 -6.72 26.03
C ARG A 26 -9.02 -6.42 24.92
N LEU A 27 -10.31 -6.33 25.27
CA LEU A 27 -11.38 -6.05 24.30
C LEU A 27 -11.19 -4.68 23.63
N ILE A 28 -10.84 -3.64 24.38
CA ILE A 28 -10.56 -2.30 23.84
C ILE A 28 -9.43 -2.35 22.81
N HIS A 29 -8.34 -3.06 23.13
CA HIS A 29 -7.20 -3.17 22.23
C HIS A 29 -7.51 -4.00 20.99
N TYR A 30 -8.33 -5.05 21.10
CA TYR A 30 -8.78 -5.82 19.93
C TYR A 30 -9.73 -5.00 19.04
N ASP A 31 -10.65 -4.22 19.60
CA ASP A 31 -11.50 -3.30 18.83
C ASP A 31 -10.66 -2.30 18.04
N LEU A 32 -9.67 -1.66 18.69
CA LEU A 32 -8.73 -0.77 18.00
C LEU A 32 -7.96 -1.49 16.88
N ALA A 33 -7.48 -2.71 17.13
CA ALA A 33 -6.78 -3.49 16.11
C ALA A 33 -7.69 -3.81 14.90
N GLY A 34 -8.97 -4.07 15.15
CA GLY A 34 -10.00 -4.25 14.12
C GLY A 34 -10.19 -3.00 13.27
N ARG A 35 -10.40 -1.83 13.89
CA ARG A 35 -10.55 -0.55 13.19
C ARG A 35 -9.33 -0.21 12.33
N TYR A 36 -8.13 -0.43 12.85
CA TYR A 36 -6.90 -0.21 12.09
C TYR A 36 -6.75 -1.19 10.92
N ALA A 37 -7.24 -2.43 11.04
CA ALA A 37 -7.27 -3.38 9.92
C ALA A 37 -8.21 -2.90 8.81
N VAL A 38 -9.41 -2.42 9.15
CA VAL A 38 -10.38 -1.87 8.19
C VAL A 38 -9.79 -0.66 7.46
N ASN A 39 -9.16 0.27 8.18
CA ASN A 39 -8.54 1.44 7.56
C ASN A 39 -7.38 1.06 6.64
N ALA A 40 -6.55 0.06 7.01
CA ALA A 40 -5.47 -0.42 6.15
C ALA A 40 -6.02 -1.01 4.84
N ALA A 41 -7.10 -1.80 4.91
CA ALA A 41 -7.75 -2.38 3.74
C ALA A 41 -8.44 -1.31 2.87
N SER A 42 -9.06 -0.30 3.47
CA SER A 42 -9.68 0.81 2.72
C SER A 42 -8.65 1.62 1.93
N VAL A 43 -7.48 1.91 2.51
CA VAL A 43 -6.40 2.60 1.79
C VAL A 43 -5.86 1.76 0.63
N GLU A 44 -5.78 0.44 0.80
CA GLU A 44 -5.39 -0.48 -0.28
C GLU A 44 -6.43 -0.50 -1.40
N ALA A 45 -7.72 -0.59 -1.08
CA ALA A 45 -8.79 -0.54 -2.06
C ALA A 45 -8.74 0.77 -2.87
N SER A 46 -8.61 1.92 -2.21
CA SER A 46 -8.49 3.21 -2.91
C SER A 46 -7.23 3.32 -3.77
N ALA A 47 -6.13 2.67 -3.38
CA ALA A 47 -4.91 2.65 -4.18
C ALA A 47 -5.07 1.79 -5.45
N VAL A 48 -5.80 0.67 -5.36
CA VAL A 48 -6.15 -0.17 -6.51
C VAL A 48 -7.09 0.57 -7.44
N ASP A 49 -8.17 1.16 -6.92
CA ASP A 49 -9.12 1.94 -7.72
C ASP A 49 -8.42 3.10 -8.46
N LEU A 50 -7.47 3.76 -7.79
CA LEU A 50 -6.66 4.80 -8.42
C LEU A 50 -5.80 4.21 -9.54
N ALA A 51 -5.09 3.12 -9.30
CA ALA A 51 -4.26 2.46 -10.31
C ALA A 51 -5.07 2.06 -11.56
N ASP A 52 -6.28 1.55 -11.37
CA ASP A 52 -7.19 1.17 -12.46
C ASP A 52 -7.75 2.39 -13.22
N SER A 53 -7.85 3.54 -12.55
CA SER A 53 -8.31 4.80 -13.16
C SER A 53 -7.21 5.55 -13.92
N LEU A 54 -5.94 5.20 -13.71
CA LEU A 54 -4.82 5.87 -14.39
C LEU A 54 -4.76 5.39 -15.85
N PRO A 55 -4.52 6.30 -16.82
CA PRO A 55 -4.32 5.91 -18.21
C PRO A 55 -3.12 4.95 -18.32
N ALA A 56 -3.17 4.06 -19.31
CA ALA A 56 -2.11 3.07 -19.53
C ALA A 56 -0.73 3.76 -19.58
N PRO A 57 0.29 3.20 -18.91
CA PRO A 57 1.61 3.79 -18.86
C PRO A 57 2.16 3.94 -20.28
N ILE A 58 2.55 5.16 -20.65
CA ILE A 58 3.20 5.43 -21.93
C ILE A 58 4.61 4.85 -21.84
N TYR A 59 4.79 3.66 -22.40
CA TYR A 59 6.13 3.15 -22.69
C TYR A 59 6.67 3.94 -23.87
N VAL A 60 7.63 4.84 -23.61
CA VAL A 60 8.45 5.42 -24.67
C VAL A 60 9.33 4.30 -25.20
N THR A 61 8.89 3.66 -26.28
CA THR A 61 9.77 2.82 -27.08
C THR A 61 10.79 3.76 -27.73
N GLY A 62 12.00 3.80 -27.18
CA GLY A 62 13.13 4.47 -27.81
C GLY A 62 13.42 3.81 -29.15
N SER A 63 12.84 4.34 -30.23
CA SER A 63 13.33 4.12 -31.57
C SER A 63 14.66 4.87 -31.68
N ASN A 64 15.75 4.24 -31.26
CA ASN A 64 17.08 4.67 -31.66
C ASN A 64 17.12 4.60 -33.19
N PRO A 65 17.33 5.71 -33.93
CA PRO A 65 17.64 5.61 -35.33
C PRO A 65 19.00 4.91 -35.45
N SER A 66 19.01 3.71 -36.02
CA SER A 66 20.23 3.08 -36.51
C SER A 66 20.84 4.00 -37.56
N PHE A 67 21.94 4.67 -37.19
CA PHE A 67 22.83 5.33 -38.14
C PHE A 67 23.68 4.22 -38.78
N ASP A 68 23.07 3.45 -39.68
CA ASP A 68 23.78 2.59 -40.62
C ASP A 68 23.29 3.03 -42.00
N ASP A 69 24.19 3.68 -42.73
CA ASP A 69 24.29 3.78 -44.20
C ASP A 69 24.81 5.16 -44.63
N ALA A 70 26.13 5.24 -44.78
CA ALA A 70 26.77 6.02 -45.85
C ALA A 70 28.26 5.65 -45.93
N ASP A 71 28.53 4.45 -46.43
CA ASP A 71 29.78 4.15 -47.11
C ASP A 71 29.40 4.01 -48.61
N ASP A 72 29.54 5.09 -49.39
CA ASP A 72 29.63 4.98 -50.85
C ASP A 72 30.29 6.22 -51.49
N ALA A 73 31.21 5.92 -52.42
CA ALA A 73 31.98 6.75 -53.36
C ALA A 73 33.25 7.49 -52.87
#